data_AF-A0A945RX23-F1
#
_entry.id   AF-A0A945RX23-F1
#
_cell.length_a   1.000
_cell.length_b   1.000
_cell.length_c   1.000
_cell.angle_alpha   90.00
_cell.angle_beta   90.00
_cell.angle_gamma   90.00
#
_symmetry.space_group_name_H-M   'P 1'
#
loop_
_entity.id
_entity.type
_entity.pdbx_description
1 polymer ?
#
loop_
_entity_poly.entity_id
_entity_poly.type
_entity_poly.pdbx_seq_one_letter_code
_entity_poly.pdbx_strand_id
1 'polypeptide(L)'
;KLKNLRCTAPEVERHGKALGTLDGIDAMREFVMDHGPVASWLSTAEGVLPENHDWVDRMRAARTDIIEALKKTDAVNLAGQSQNVGNTLRGLKRDYIVVYVGLHSKARLGVNEDKRKVSLLNDARLQTLLKLAGIDLMPRQQLTDFQNRLAGLRSCFELSEQDLDSTPVCPHCGFRPSVETAVPAGTQVIDHMDEQLDEMLAGWTDTLVTNLEDPITQANLNLLKDDDRHMIESFVSSRELPTPLDNNFVHALREVLSGLVKVSVTTQDLQGALRAVDGPASPVEMKRRFEEYINSLTKGNDPAKVRIVMEG
;
A
#
# COMPACT_ATOMS: atom_id res chain seq x y z
N LYS A 1 -69.48 -46.25 13.32
CA LYS A 1 -69.01 -47.37 12.45
C LYS A 1 -68.78 -46.83 11.04
N LEU A 2 -67.52 -46.72 10.60
CA LEU A 2 -67.16 -46.28 9.25
C LEU A 2 -67.49 -47.42 8.27
N LYS A 3 -68.46 -47.22 7.36
CA LYS A 3 -69.05 -48.29 6.53
C LYS A 3 -68.13 -48.89 5.45
N ASN A 4 -66.96 -48.28 5.18
CA ASN A 4 -66.08 -48.67 4.07
C ASN A 4 -64.61 -48.93 4.48
N LEU A 5 -64.30 -48.96 5.79
CA LEU A 5 -62.92 -49.17 6.24
C LEU A 5 -62.62 -50.69 6.26
N ARG A 6 -61.67 -51.15 5.42
CA ARG A 6 -61.29 -52.56 5.27
C ARG A 6 -60.27 -53.06 6.31
N CYS A 7 -59.80 -52.20 7.20
CA CYS A 7 -58.85 -52.52 8.26
C CYS A 7 -59.54 -52.56 9.63
N THR A 8 -59.07 -53.49 10.48
CA THR A 8 -59.52 -53.70 11.85
C THR A 8 -58.85 -52.69 12.79
N ALA A 9 -59.46 -52.39 13.95
CA ALA A 9 -58.88 -51.47 14.94
C ALA A 9 -57.43 -51.84 15.36
N PRO A 10 -57.08 -53.13 15.57
CA PRO A 10 -55.70 -53.53 15.85
C PRO A 10 -54.72 -53.29 14.69
N GLU A 11 -55.18 -53.40 13.44
CA GLU A 11 -54.35 -53.10 12.27
C GLU A 11 -54.04 -51.60 12.17
N VAL A 12 -55.00 -50.75 12.51
CA VAL A 12 -54.82 -49.29 12.59
C VAL A 12 -53.84 -48.92 13.72
N GLU A 13 -53.97 -49.52 14.90
CA GLU A 13 -53.03 -49.32 16.02
C GLU A 13 -51.60 -49.76 15.67
N ARG A 14 -51.45 -50.82 14.86
CA ARG A 14 -50.14 -51.30 14.40
C ARG A 14 -49.39 -50.27 13.56
N HIS A 15 -50.10 -49.35 12.90
CA HIS A 15 -49.50 -48.26 12.14
C HIS A 15 -49.10 -47.04 13.01
N GLY A 16 -49.52 -46.98 14.28
CA GLY A 16 -49.20 -45.87 15.19
C GLY A 16 -47.70 -45.67 15.43
N LYS A 17 -46.91 -46.76 15.52
CA LYS A 17 -45.44 -46.66 15.63
C LYS A 17 -44.79 -46.09 14.38
N ALA A 18 -45.32 -46.43 13.20
CA ALA A 18 -44.83 -45.89 11.94
C ALA A 18 -45.16 -44.40 11.80
N LEU A 19 -46.36 -43.97 12.22
CA LEU A 19 -46.75 -42.56 12.26
C LEU A 19 -45.86 -41.74 13.20
N GLY A 20 -45.60 -42.21 14.43
CA GLY A 20 -44.69 -41.51 15.34
C GLY A 20 -43.23 -41.46 14.85
N THR A 21 -42.82 -42.39 13.99
CA THR A 21 -41.50 -42.33 13.34
C THR A 21 -41.47 -41.25 12.25
N LEU A 22 -42.57 -41.07 11.50
CA LEU A 22 -42.71 -40.01 10.51
C LEU A 22 -42.70 -38.63 11.18
N ASP A 23 -43.44 -38.45 12.27
CA ASP A 23 -43.44 -37.19 13.03
C ASP A 23 -42.02 -36.79 13.48
N GLY A 24 -41.21 -37.77 13.88
CA GLY A 24 -39.82 -37.52 14.26
C GLY A 24 -38.90 -37.17 13.08
N ILE A 25 -39.13 -37.78 11.92
CA ILE A 25 -38.41 -37.43 10.69
C ILE A 25 -38.77 -36.02 10.24
N ASP A 26 -40.05 -35.64 10.30
CA ASP A 26 -40.51 -34.29 9.96
C ASP A 26 -39.90 -33.24 10.91
N ALA A 27 -39.88 -33.51 12.22
CA ALA A 27 -39.22 -32.63 13.19
C ALA A 27 -37.71 -32.46 12.91
N MET A 28 -37.01 -33.53 12.52
CA MET A 28 -35.59 -33.45 12.13
C MET A 28 -35.41 -32.65 10.84
N ARG A 29 -36.29 -32.82 9.86
CA ARG A 29 -36.27 -32.07 8.60
C ARG A 29 -36.48 -30.57 8.85
N GLU A 30 -37.47 -30.20 9.65
CA GLU A 30 -37.73 -28.82 10.04
C GLU A 30 -36.53 -28.21 10.75
N PHE A 31 -35.93 -28.92 11.72
CA PHE A 31 -34.72 -28.47 12.41
C PHE A 31 -33.57 -28.16 11.44
N VAL A 32 -33.31 -29.04 10.46
CA VAL A 32 -32.26 -28.81 9.45
C VAL A 32 -32.60 -27.63 8.54
N MET A 33 -33.86 -27.48 8.14
CA MET A 33 -34.29 -26.35 7.31
C MET A 33 -34.14 -25.01 8.04
N ASP A 34 -34.47 -24.97 9.33
CA ASP A 34 -34.43 -23.75 10.14
C ASP A 34 -33.00 -23.31 10.48
N HIS A 35 -32.11 -24.26 10.80
CA HIS A 35 -30.75 -23.95 11.29
C HIS A 35 -29.64 -24.18 10.27
N GLY A 36 -29.90 -24.93 9.20
CA GLY A 36 -28.93 -25.24 8.15
C GLY A 36 -28.29 -24.01 7.52
N PRO A 37 -29.07 -22.99 7.11
CA PRO A 37 -28.51 -21.77 6.52
C PRO A 37 -27.54 -21.03 7.46
N VAL A 38 -27.92 -20.82 8.72
CA VAL A 38 -27.07 -20.12 9.69
C VAL A 38 -25.85 -20.95 10.07
N ALA A 39 -25.98 -22.28 10.19
CA ALA A 39 -24.86 -23.17 10.46
C ALA A 39 -23.84 -23.16 9.31
N SER A 40 -24.30 -23.19 8.05
CA SER A 40 -23.43 -23.09 6.87
C SER A 40 -22.71 -21.73 6.81
N TRP A 41 -23.43 -20.65 7.13
CA TRP A 41 -22.85 -19.31 7.20
C TRP A 41 -21.75 -19.25 8.27
N LEU A 42 -22.02 -19.78 9.48
CA LEU A 42 -21.06 -19.80 10.59
C LEU A 42 -19.83 -20.66 10.29
N SER A 43 -20.01 -21.79 9.62
CA SER A 43 -18.89 -22.63 9.18
C SER A 43 -17.99 -21.91 8.19
N THR A 44 -18.56 -21.04 7.34
CA THR A 44 -17.76 -20.21 6.42
C THR A 44 -17.05 -19.10 7.18
N ALA A 45 -17.73 -18.44 8.12
CA ALA A 45 -17.16 -17.43 9.01
C ALA A 45 -15.97 -17.93 9.84
N GLU A 46 -16.01 -19.19 10.31
CA GLU A 46 -14.89 -19.81 11.06
C GLU A 46 -13.56 -19.75 10.29
N GLY A 47 -13.58 -19.93 8.97
CA GLY A 47 -12.37 -19.87 8.13
C GLY A 47 -11.91 -18.45 7.73
N VAL A 48 -12.71 -17.42 8.03
CA VAL A 48 -12.41 -16.03 7.66
C VAL A 48 -11.58 -15.32 8.73
N LEU A 49 -11.78 -15.67 9.99
CA LEU A 49 -11.00 -15.13 11.11
C LEU A 49 -9.74 -15.97 11.36
N PRO A 50 -8.70 -15.39 12.00
CA PRO A 50 -7.51 -16.14 12.40
C PRO A 50 -7.87 -17.32 13.31
N GLU A 51 -7.16 -18.45 13.17
CA GLU A 51 -7.47 -19.69 13.89
C GLU A 51 -7.41 -19.56 15.42
N ASN A 52 -6.64 -18.59 15.91
CA ASN A 52 -6.41 -18.28 17.33
C ASN A 52 -7.31 -17.15 17.86
N HIS A 53 -8.33 -16.73 17.12
CA HIS A 53 -9.23 -15.67 17.55
C HIS A 53 -10.30 -16.21 18.51
N ASP A 54 -10.57 -15.53 19.63
CA ASP A 54 -11.53 -15.96 20.67
C ASP A 54 -12.92 -16.35 20.12
N TRP A 55 -13.40 -15.64 19.10
CA TRP A 55 -14.67 -15.98 18.45
C TRP A 55 -14.66 -17.37 17.80
N VAL A 56 -13.53 -17.76 17.17
CA VAL A 56 -13.36 -19.08 16.55
C VAL A 56 -13.43 -20.18 17.61
N ASP A 57 -12.79 -19.97 18.77
CA ASP A 57 -12.85 -20.92 19.88
C ASP A 57 -14.27 -21.06 20.44
N ARG A 58 -14.99 -19.95 20.61
CA ARG A 58 -16.42 -19.98 21.03
C ARG A 58 -17.30 -20.70 20.02
N MET A 59 -17.07 -20.50 18.72
CA MET A 59 -17.80 -21.20 17.66
C MET A 59 -17.53 -22.72 17.71
N ARG A 60 -16.28 -23.12 17.91
CA ARG A 60 -15.87 -24.54 18.04
C ARG A 60 -16.48 -25.22 19.27
N ALA A 61 -16.47 -24.53 20.41
CA ALA A 61 -17.10 -25.01 21.65
C ALA A 61 -18.60 -25.18 21.46
N ALA A 62 -19.29 -24.14 20.96
CA ALA A 62 -20.73 -24.20 20.71
C ALA A 62 -21.12 -25.29 19.71
N ARG A 63 -20.34 -25.50 18.64
CA ARG A 63 -20.53 -26.62 17.71
C ARG A 63 -20.47 -27.97 18.44
N THR A 64 -19.49 -28.15 19.31
CA THR A 64 -19.32 -29.39 20.09
C THR A 64 -20.50 -29.61 21.02
N ASP A 65 -20.88 -28.60 21.80
CA ASP A 65 -22.01 -28.65 22.74
C ASP A 65 -23.34 -28.97 22.04
N ILE A 66 -23.60 -28.32 20.89
CA ILE A 66 -24.81 -28.55 20.10
C ILE A 66 -24.84 -29.99 19.56
N ILE A 67 -23.73 -30.49 19.02
CA ILE A 67 -23.65 -31.87 18.51
C ILE A 67 -23.89 -32.88 19.64
N GLU A 68 -23.31 -32.66 20.82
CA GLU A 68 -23.53 -33.53 21.98
C GLU A 68 -24.96 -33.49 22.51
N ALA A 69 -25.58 -32.31 22.54
CA ALA A 69 -26.97 -32.14 22.93
C ALA A 69 -27.91 -32.88 21.96
N LEU A 70 -27.68 -32.73 20.65
CA LEU A 70 -28.49 -33.38 19.62
C LEU A 70 -28.38 -34.91 19.67
N LYS A 71 -27.19 -35.47 19.95
CA LYS A 71 -27.01 -36.92 20.12
C LYS A 71 -27.82 -37.52 21.29
N LYS A 72 -28.15 -36.71 22.30
CA LYS A 72 -28.89 -37.13 23.50
C LYS A 72 -30.39 -36.83 23.40
N THR A 73 -30.84 -36.14 22.36
CA THR A 73 -32.21 -35.65 22.21
C THR A 73 -33.03 -36.63 21.37
N ASP A 74 -34.21 -37.02 21.86
CA ASP A 74 -35.19 -37.78 21.08
C ASP A 74 -36.04 -36.85 20.20
N ALA A 75 -36.74 -37.44 19.23
CA ALA A 75 -37.58 -36.69 18.29
C ALA A 75 -38.64 -35.80 18.97
N VAL A 76 -39.13 -36.20 20.15
CA VAL A 76 -40.18 -35.50 20.90
C VAL A 76 -39.64 -34.25 21.59
N ASN A 77 -38.40 -34.29 22.11
CA ASN A 77 -37.77 -33.15 22.79
C ASN A 77 -36.98 -32.22 21.85
N LEU A 78 -36.88 -32.57 20.56
CA LEU A 78 -36.13 -31.80 19.56
C LEU A 78 -36.65 -30.36 19.41
N ALA A 79 -37.97 -30.15 19.52
CA ALA A 79 -38.56 -28.82 19.40
C ALA A 79 -38.04 -27.84 20.48
N GLY A 80 -37.90 -28.29 21.73
CA GLY A 80 -37.35 -27.47 22.82
C GLY A 80 -35.86 -27.17 22.65
N GLN A 81 -35.09 -28.15 22.16
CA GLN A 81 -33.68 -27.95 21.85
C GLN A 81 -33.47 -27.04 20.63
N SER A 82 -34.36 -27.11 19.64
CA SER A 82 -34.32 -26.30 18.42
C SER A 82 -34.26 -24.81 18.71
N GLN A 83 -35.08 -24.33 19.65
CA GLN A 83 -35.09 -22.92 20.02
C GLN A 83 -33.77 -22.48 20.67
N ASN A 84 -33.21 -23.31 21.56
CA ASN A 84 -31.93 -23.03 22.22
C ASN A 84 -30.78 -23.01 21.21
N VAL A 85 -30.71 -24.00 20.33
CA VAL A 85 -29.72 -24.04 19.23
C VAL A 85 -29.84 -22.80 18.37
N GLY A 86 -31.05 -22.44 17.92
CA GLY A 86 -31.27 -21.26 17.10
C GLY A 86 -30.82 -19.96 17.78
N ASN A 87 -31.06 -19.81 19.08
CA ASN A 87 -30.60 -18.65 19.85
C ASN A 87 -29.07 -18.58 19.91
N THR A 88 -28.40 -19.71 20.18
CA THR A 88 -26.94 -19.80 20.20
C THR A 88 -26.33 -19.45 18.85
N LEU A 89 -26.83 -20.02 17.76
CA LEU A 89 -26.32 -19.77 16.41
C LEU A 89 -26.52 -18.30 15.98
N ARG A 90 -27.70 -17.72 16.24
CA ARG A 90 -27.94 -16.29 15.98
C ARG A 90 -27.07 -15.38 16.84
N GLY A 91 -26.81 -15.76 18.09
CA GLY A 91 -25.88 -15.06 18.98
C GLY A 91 -24.46 -15.02 18.41
N LEU A 92 -23.92 -16.19 18.04
CA LEU A 92 -22.59 -16.29 17.42
C LEU A 92 -22.48 -15.49 16.12
N LYS A 93 -23.53 -15.51 15.28
CA LYS A 93 -23.58 -14.71 14.05
C LYS A 93 -23.51 -13.21 14.34
N ARG A 94 -24.29 -12.72 15.30
CA ARG A 94 -24.26 -11.30 15.69
C ARG A 94 -22.88 -10.89 16.22
N ASP A 95 -22.30 -11.71 17.09
CA ASP A 95 -20.97 -11.45 17.64
C ASP A 95 -19.90 -11.42 16.55
N TYR A 96 -20.00 -12.32 15.56
CA TYR A 96 -19.11 -12.33 14.41
C TYR A 96 -19.18 -11.00 13.64
N ILE A 97 -20.39 -10.54 13.35
CA ILE A 97 -20.61 -9.30 12.57
C ILE A 97 -19.91 -8.13 13.26
N VAL A 98 -20.07 -7.99 14.57
CA VAL A 98 -19.39 -6.96 15.36
C VAL A 98 -17.87 -7.07 15.28
N VAL A 99 -17.32 -8.29 15.48
CA VAL A 99 -15.88 -8.55 15.39
C VAL A 99 -15.34 -8.20 14.01
N TYR A 100 -16.01 -8.68 12.96
CA TYR A 100 -15.58 -8.52 11.57
C TYR A 100 -15.62 -7.05 11.15
N VAL A 101 -16.69 -6.31 11.49
CA VAL A 101 -16.77 -4.86 11.24
C VAL A 101 -15.64 -4.13 11.95
N GLY A 102 -15.34 -4.48 13.19
CA GLY A 102 -14.22 -3.91 13.95
C GLY A 102 -12.85 -4.16 13.31
N LEU A 103 -12.61 -5.37 12.79
CA LEU A 103 -11.38 -5.69 12.06
C LEU A 103 -11.33 -4.98 10.70
N HIS A 104 -12.45 -4.94 9.98
CA HIS A 104 -12.56 -4.30 8.67
C HIS A 104 -12.28 -2.80 8.75
N SER A 105 -12.92 -2.10 9.70
CA SER A 105 -12.71 -0.67 9.95
C SER A 105 -11.28 -0.31 10.37
N LYS A 106 -10.54 -1.25 10.98
CA LYS A 106 -9.10 -1.07 11.25
C LYS A 106 -8.22 -1.32 10.03
N ALA A 107 -8.65 -2.17 9.11
CA ALA A 107 -7.87 -2.63 7.96
C ALA A 107 -8.22 -1.91 6.64
N ARG A 108 -9.25 -1.05 6.65
CA ARG A 108 -9.73 -0.31 5.48
C ARG A 108 -9.93 1.16 5.80
N LEU A 109 -9.52 2.01 4.86
CA LEU A 109 -9.76 3.44 4.92
C LEU A 109 -11.25 3.74 4.72
N GLY A 110 -11.78 4.62 5.58
CA GLY A 110 -13.07 5.25 5.40
C GLY A 110 -13.02 6.36 4.34
N VAL A 111 -14.16 6.99 4.09
CA VAL A 111 -14.30 8.06 3.08
C VAL A 111 -13.35 9.24 3.34
N ASN A 112 -13.17 9.61 4.62
CA ASN A 112 -12.33 10.75 4.98
C ASN A 112 -10.84 10.40 4.83
N GLU A 113 -10.43 9.23 5.30
CA GLU A 113 -9.07 8.73 5.17
C GLU A 113 -8.69 8.51 3.70
N ASP A 114 -9.60 8.03 2.86
CA ASP A 114 -9.39 7.88 1.42
C ASP A 114 -9.16 9.23 0.73
N LYS A 115 -9.97 10.25 1.06
CA LYS A 115 -9.74 11.62 0.58
C LYS A 115 -8.35 12.14 0.98
N ARG A 116 -7.94 11.90 2.24
CA ARG A 116 -6.61 12.29 2.72
C ARG A 116 -5.49 11.54 2.01
N LYS A 117 -5.65 10.24 1.75
CA LYS A 117 -4.73 9.45 0.93
C LYS A 117 -4.58 10.06 -0.47
N VAL A 118 -5.69 10.43 -1.11
CA VAL A 118 -5.67 11.11 -2.42
C VAL A 118 -4.97 12.47 -2.34
N SER A 119 -5.18 13.24 -1.27
CA SER A 119 -4.44 14.48 -1.03
C SER A 119 -2.93 14.24 -0.91
N LEU A 120 -2.51 13.23 -0.13
CA LEU A 120 -1.10 12.86 0.02
C LEU A 120 -0.45 12.43 -1.31
N LEU A 121 -1.19 11.71 -2.16
CA LEU A 121 -0.71 11.32 -3.49
C LEU A 121 -0.44 12.52 -4.41
N ASN A 122 -1.15 13.63 -4.19
CA ASN A 122 -1.02 14.86 -4.97
C ASN A 122 -0.29 15.97 -4.18
N ASP A 123 0.31 15.65 -3.04
CA ASP A 123 0.91 16.63 -2.14
C ASP A 123 2.15 17.27 -2.76
N ALA A 124 2.30 18.58 -2.58
CA ALA A 124 3.43 19.33 -3.12
C ALA A 124 4.79 18.83 -2.59
N ARG A 125 4.87 18.41 -1.32
CA ARG A 125 6.10 17.84 -0.73
C ARG A 125 6.48 16.55 -1.43
N LEU A 126 5.51 15.68 -1.72
CA LEU A 126 5.73 14.46 -2.47
C LEU A 126 6.22 14.75 -3.90
N GLN A 127 5.62 15.73 -4.59
CA GLN A 127 6.08 16.14 -5.92
C GLN A 127 7.51 16.71 -5.91
N THR A 128 7.87 17.47 -4.87
CA THR A 128 9.23 17.97 -4.67
C THR A 128 10.22 16.82 -4.46
N LEU A 129 9.90 15.87 -3.58
CA LEU A 129 10.73 14.67 -3.35
C LEU A 129 10.92 13.85 -4.63
N LEU A 130 9.87 13.69 -5.45
CA LEU A 130 9.96 12.99 -6.73
C LEU A 130 10.93 13.67 -7.71
N LYS A 131 10.94 15.01 -7.76
CA LYS A 131 11.89 15.76 -8.58
C LYS A 131 13.33 15.61 -8.07
N LEU A 132 13.52 15.71 -6.75
CA LEU A 132 14.83 15.57 -6.13
C LEU A 132 15.38 14.13 -6.26
N ALA A 133 14.52 13.12 -6.32
CA ALA A 133 14.93 11.72 -6.43
C ALA A 133 15.81 11.45 -7.66
N GLY A 134 15.74 12.31 -8.69
CA GLY A 134 16.63 12.26 -9.85
C GLY A 134 18.09 12.66 -9.58
N ILE A 135 18.46 13.06 -8.38
CA ILE A 135 19.83 13.34 -7.96
C ILE A 135 20.39 12.07 -7.32
N ASP A 136 21.59 11.63 -7.73
CA ASP A 136 22.14 10.31 -7.37
C ASP A 136 22.40 10.12 -5.88
N LEU A 137 22.66 11.20 -5.17
CA LEU A 137 22.89 11.20 -3.73
C LEU A 137 21.61 10.96 -2.89
N MET A 138 20.43 11.23 -3.43
CA MET A 138 19.19 11.23 -2.63
C MET A 138 18.80 9.81 -2.19
N PRO A 139 18.24 9.62 -0.97
CA PRO A 139 17.88 8.31 -0.44
C PRO A 139 16.55 7.82 -1.04
N ARG A 140 16.56 7.45 -2.32
CA ARG A 140 15.40 7.04 -3.14
C ARG A 140 14.58 5.90 -2.52
N GLN A 141 15.22 5.02 -1.75
CA GLN A 141 14.54 3.90 -1.10
C GLN A 141 13.47 4.37 -0.12
N GLN A 142 13.76 5.40 0.67
CA GLN A 142 12.81 5.97 1.64
C GLN A 142 11.52 6.45 0.97
N LEU A 143 11.66 7.13 -0.17
CA LEU A 143 10.54 7.60 -0.98
C LEU A 143 9.76 6.43 -1.59
N THR A 144 10.47 5.42 -2.08
CA THR A 144 9.85 4.20 -2.66
C THR A 144 9.03 3.45 -1.61
N ASP A 145 9.57 3.29 -0.40
CA ASP A 145 8.89 2.64 0.72
C ASP A 145 7.64 3.43 1.14
N PHE A 146 7.74 4.76 1.19
CA PHE A 146 6.61 5.64 1.45
C PHE A 146 5.49 5.44 0.41
N GLN A 147 5.83 5.47 -0.89
CA GLN A 147 4.85 5.27 -1.97
C GLN A 147 4.21 3.89 -1.93
N ASN A 148 4.99 2.84 -1.67
CA ASN A 148 4.49 1.48 -1.54
C ASN A 148 3.52 1.35 -0.35
N ARG A 149 3.85 1.96 0.79
CA ARG A 149 2.98 2.00 1.96
C ARG A 149 1.67 2.72 1.65
N LEU A 150 1.73 3.87 0.98
CA LEU A 150 0.55 4.66 0.62
C LEU A 150 -0.35 3.89 -0.36
N ALA A 151 0.25 3.26 -1.37
CA ALA A 151 -0.45 2.43 -2.34
C ALA A 151 -1.09 1.19 -1.70
N GLY A 152 -0.43 0.60 -0.71
CA GLY A 152 -0.90 -0.58 0.02
C GLY A 152 -2.14 -0.35 0.88
N LEU A 153 -2.45 0.90 1.26
CA LEU A 153 -3.66 1.22 2.02
C LEU A 153 -4.91 0.98 1.15
N ARG A 154 -5.83 0.14 1.63
CA ARG A 154 -7.06 -0.20 0.90
C ARG A 154 -8.25 0.55 1.46
N SER A 155 -9.13 1.02 0.59
CA SER A 155 -10.35 1.75 0.96
C SER A 155 -11.56 0.83 0.80
N CYS A 156 -12.49 0.89 1.75
CA CYS A 156 -13.78 0.23 1.65
C CYS A 156 -14.74 0.83 2.68
N PHE A 157 -15.78 1.50 2.20
CA PHE A 157 -16.76 2.20 3.03
C PHE A 157 -18.21 1.82 2.71
N GLU A 158 -18.41 0.81 1.86
CA GLU A 158 -19.74 0.33 1.44
C GLU A 158 -20.26 -0.81 2.33
N LEU A 159 -19.41 -1.40 3.18
CA LEU A 159 -19.79 -2.51 4.05
C LEU A 159 -20.86 -2.10 5.05
N SER A 160 -21.98 -2.81 5.03
CA SER A 160 -23.04 -2.74 6.02
C SER A 160 -23.18 -4.04 6.82
N GLU A 161 -23.82 -4.00 7.99
CA GLU A 161 -24.17 -5.22 8.73
C GLU A 161 -25.12 -6.11 7.93
N GLN A 162 -25.99 -5.51 7.10
CA GLN A 162 -26.92 -6.24 6.23
C GLN A 162 -26.21 -7.06 5.16
N ASP A 163 -25.08 -6.57 4.63
CA ASP A 163 -24.24 -7.36 3.72
C ASP A 163 -23.73 -8.63 4.42
N LEU A 164 -23.32 -8.47 5.68
CA LEU A 164 -22.80 -9.56 6.48
C LEU A 164 -23.87 -10.57 6.89
N ASP A 165 -25.13 -10.17 6.91
CA ASP A 165 -26.23 -11.10 7.12
C ASP A 165 -26.32 -12.17 6.03
N SER A 166 -25.92 -11.85 4.79
CA SER A 166 -25.96 -12.78 3.67
C SER A 166 -24.66 -13.58 3.51
N THR A 167 -23.51 -12.97 3.78
CA THR A 167 -22.18 -13.57 3.61
C THR A 167 -21.23 -13.14 4.72
N PRO A 168 -20.40 -14.03 5.30
CA PRO A 168 -19.49 -13.64 6.38
C PRO A 168 -18.27 -12.81 5.91
N VAL A 169 -18.14 -12.57 4.60
CA VAL A 169 -17.07 -11.79 4.00
C VAL A 169 -17.65 -10.57 3.32
N CYS A 170 -17.03 -9.41 3.51
CA CYS A 170 -17.38 -8.16 2.83
C CYS A 170 -17.44 -8.38 1.31
N PRO A 171 -18.62 -8.20 0.67
CA PRO A 171 -18.77 -8.44 -0.76
C PRO A 171 -18.07 -7.38 -1.62
N HIS A 172 -17.76 -6.22 -1.04
CA HIS A 172 -17.19 -5.07 -1.76
C HIS A 172 -15.67 -5.14 -1.92
N CYS A 173 -14.97 -5.67 -0.91
CA CYS A 173 -13.50 -5.75 -0.93
C CYS A 173 -12.91 -7.13 -0.62
N GLY A 174 -13.75 -8.11 -0.28
CA GLY A 174 -13.31 -9.48 -0.02
C GLY A 174 -12.42 -9.65 1.21
N PHE A 175 -12.46 -8.72 2.18
CA PHE A 175 -11.54 -8.69 3.32
C PHE A 175 -11.54 -10.00 4.12
N ARG A 176 -10.36 -10.59 4.29
CA ARG A 176 -10.19 -11.85 5.05
C ARG A 176 -9.07 -11.72 6.09
N PRO A 177 -9.41 -11.48 7.37
CA PRO A 177 -8.44 -11.38 8.46
C PRO A 177 -7.47 -12.56 8.59
N SER A 178 -7.87 -13.78 8.19
CA SER A 178 -7.02 -14.97 8.27
C SER A 178 -5.84 -14.98 7.29
N VAL A 179 -5.93 -14.24 6.18
CA VAL A 179 -4.90 -14.23 5.12
C VAL A 179 -4.26 -12.86 4.92
N GLU A 180 -4.93 -11.80 5.36
CA GLU A 180 -4.38 -10.45 5.34
C GLU A 180 -3.66 -10.19 6.65
N THR A 181 -2.35 -9.95 6.61
CA THR A 181 -1.67 -9.26 7.70
C THR A 181 -2.32 -7.89 7.82
N ALA A 182 -3.08 -7.67 8.89
CA ALA A 182 -3.81 -6.42 9.08
C ALA A 182 -2.79 -5.28 9.25
N VAL A 183 -2.40 -4.66 8.13
CA VAL A 183 -1.75 -3.36 8.14
C VAL A 183 -2.80 -2.40 8.67
N PRO A 184 -2.56 -1.72 9.80
CA PRO A 184 -3.48 -0.72 10.28
C PRO A 184 -3.70 0.31 9.17
N ALA A 185 -4.95 0.53 8.77
CA ALA A 185 -5.35 1.49 7.75
C ALA A 185 -6.32 2.49 8.38
N GLY A 186 -5.88 3.09 9.48
CA GLY A 186 -6.65 4.07 10.23
C GLY A 186 -6.11 5.50 10.08
N THR A 187 -6.81 6.45 10.69
CA THR A 187 -6.45 7.88 10.71
C THR A 187 -5.00 8.09 11.16
N GLN A 188 -4.56 7.41 12.22
CA GLN A 188 -3.19 7.50 12.75
C GLN A 188 -2.12 7.13 11.73
N VAL A 189 -2.40 6.19 10.82
CA VAL A 189 -1.44 5.82 9.78
C VAL A 189 -1.32 6.92 8.73
N ILE A 190 -2.44 7.54 8.35
CA ILE A 190 -2.41 8.68 7.43
C ILE A 190 -1.74 9.89 8.10
N ASP A 191 -2.00 10.16 9.38
CA ASP A 191 -1.34 11.24 10.14
C ASP A 191 0.19 11.05 10.15
N HIS A 192 0.64 9.86 10.52
CA HIS A 192 2.06 9.55 10.53
C HIS A 192 2.69 9.60 9.13
N MET A 193 1.96 9.26 8.07
CA MET A 193 2.45 9.43 6.70
C MET A 193 2.56 10.90 6.29
N ASP A 194 1.66 11.76 6.77
CA ASP A 194 1.74 13.20 6.57
C ASP A 194 2.98 13.79 7.24
N GLU A 195 3.24 13.43 8.49
CA GLU A 195 4.46 13.81 9.23
C GLU A 195 5.73 13.27 8.57
N GLN A 196 5.69 12.02 8.09
CA GLN A 196 6.83 11.39 7.41
C GLN A 196 7.23 12.15 6.13
N LEU A 197 6.29 12.80 5.43
CA LEU A 197 6.63 13.65 4.28
C LEU A 197 7.43 14.89 4.71
N ASP A 198 7.07 15.52 5.83
CA ASP A 198 7.82 16.65 6.37
C ASP A 198 9.23 16.24 6.78
N GLU A 199 9.36 15.14 7.51
CA GLU A 199 10.65 14.59 7.94
C GLU A 199 11.54 14.24 6.74
N MET A 200 10.96 13.59 5.72
CA MET A 200 11.66 13.26 4.48
C MET A 200 12.15 14.53 3.77
N LEU A 201 11.28 15.52 3.59
CA LEU A 201 11.63 16.74 2.90
C LEU A 201 12.71 17.52 3.64
N ALA A 202 12.61 17.62 4.97
CA ALA A 202 13.60 18.26 5.82
C ALA A 202 14.95 17.53 5.72
N GLY A 203 14.96 16.19 5.85
CA GLY A 203 16.18 15.39 5.75
C GLY A 203 16.86 15.46 4.38
N TRP A 204 16.09 15.52 3.29
CA TRP A 204 16.63 15.66 1.94
C TRP A 204 17.19 17.07 1.71
N THR A 205 16.51 18.09 2.24
CA THR A 205 17.00 19.48 2.20
C THR A 205 18.34 19.60 2.92
N ASP A 206 18.44 19.04 4.13
CA ASP A 206 19.67 19.02 4.92
C ASP A 206 20.80 18.24 4.22
N THR A 207 20.47 17.10 3.60
CA THR A 207 21.42 16.32 2.80
C THR A 207 22.00 17.15 1.66
N LEU A 208 21.15 17.88 0.92
CA LEU A 208 21.58 18.74 -0.17
C LEU A 208 22.47 19.88 0.34
N VAL A 209 22.03 20.61 1.37
CA VAL A 209 22.78 21.72 1.95
C VAL A 209 24.15 21.24 2.45
N THR A 210 24.19 20.16 3.22
CA THR A 210 25.45 19.59 3.75
C THR A 210 26.43 19.23 2.63
N ASN A 211 25.95 18.62 1.54
CA ASN A 211 26.82 18.25 0.42
C ASN A 211 27.26 19.45 -0.43
N LEU A 212 26.44 20.51 -0.49
CA LEU A 212 26.79 21.76 -1.15
C LEU A 212 27.77 22.60 -0.31
N GLU A 213 27.72 22.52 1.01
CA GLU A 213 28.65 23.19 1.94
C GLU A 213 30.03 22.49 1.99
N ASP A 214 30.16 21.28 1.45
CA ASP A 214 31.44 20.58 1.35
C ASP A 214 32.47 21.39 0.53
N PRO A 215 33.72 21.55 0.99
CA PRO A 215 34.73 22.36 0.31
C PRO A 215 35.01 21.96 -1.14
N ILE A 216 34.88 20.67 -1.50
CA ILE A 216 35.10 20.18 -2.86
C ILE A 216 33.92 20.60 -3.74
N THR A 217 32.69 20.45 -3.26
CA THR A 217 31.49 20.89 -3.98
C THR A 217 31.43 22.41 -4.14
N GLN A 218 31.86 23.17 -3.12
CA GLN A 218 31.99 24.62 -3.21
C GLN A 218 32.94 25.06 -4.32
N ALA A 219 34.04 24.32 -4.54
CA ALA A 219 34.94 24.60 -5.66
C ALA A 219 34.24 24.40 -7.02
N ASN A 220 33.36 23.40 -7.13
CA ASN A 220 32.57 23.12 -8.34
C ASN A 220 31.50 24.18 -8.63
N LEU A 221 31.06 24.97 -7.65
CA LEU A 221 30.12 26.08 -7.89
C LEU A 221 30.69 27.12 -8.86
N ASN A 222 32.01 27.32 -8.85
CA ASN A 222 32.68 28.21 -9.80
C ASN A 222 32.70 27.67 -11.25
N LEU A 223 32.30 26.41 -11.46
CA LEU A 223 32.23 25.78 -12.78
C LEU A 223 30.81 25.82 -13.38
N LEU A 224 29.84 26.31 -12.62
CA LEU A 224 28.48 26.56 -13.10
C LEU A 224 28.39 27.90 -13.82
N LYS A 225 27.27 28.11 -14.53
CA LYS A 225 26.88 29.43 -15.03
C LYS A 225 26.51 30.34 -13.85
N ASP A 226 26.70 31.66 -14.03
CA ASP A 226 26.44 32.65 -12.99
C ASP A 226 25.01 32.59 -12.42
N ASP A 227 24.00 32.42 -13.28
CA ASP A 227 22.59 32.31 -12.86
C ASP A 227 22.35 31.05 -11.99
N ASP A 228 22.88 29.90 -12.44
CA ASP A 228 22.74 28.62 -11.72
C ASP A 228 23.48 28.68 -10.38
N ARG A 229 24.69 29.27 -10.37
CA ARG A 229 25.49 29.47 -9.17
C ARG A 229 24.75 30.33 -8.15
N HIS A 230 24.25 31.50 -8.53
CA HIS A 230 23.54 32.40 -7.62
C HIS A 230 22.30 31.73 -7.02
N MET A 231 21.60 30.94 -7.82
CA MET A 231 20.42 30.19 -7.38
C MET A 231 20.79 29.13 -6.32
N ILE A 232 21.88 28.40 -6.50
CA ILE A 232 22.37 27.43 -5.51
C ILE A 232 22.92 28.12 -4.25
N GLU A 233 23.67 29.20 -4.38
CA GLU A 233 24.18 29.97 -3.24
C GLU A 233 23.04 30.55 -2.39
N SER A 234 21.97 31.05 -3.04
CA SER A 234 20.76 31.52 -2.37
C SER A 234 20.08 30.40 -1.58
N PHE A 235 19.99 29.20 -2.15
CA PHE A 235 19.45 28.02 -1.49
C PHE A 235 20.28 27.58 -0.28
N VAL A 236 21.61 27.54 -0.40
CA VAL A 236 22.51 27.19 0.73
C VAL A 236 22.36 28.21 1.85
N SER A 237 22.24 29.49 1.52
CA SER A 237 22.05 30.56 2.51
C SER A 237 20.68 30.53 3.18
N SER A 238 19.60 30.25 2.45
CA SER A 238 18.25 30.18 3.02
C SER A 238 18.00 28.88 3.76
N ARG A 239 18.65 27.79 3.34
CA ARG A 239 18.36 26.40 3.73
C ARG A 239 16.91 25.98 3.47
N GLU A 240 16.25 26.67 2.54
CA GLU A 240 14.86 26.45 2.16
C GLU A 240 14.75 26.19 0.66
N LEU A 241 14.12 25.08 0.29
CA LEU A 241 13.91 24.73 -1.12
C LEU A 241 13.01 25.78 -1.82
N PRO A 242 13.34 26.17 -3.07
CA PRO A 242 12.47 27.04 -3.85
C PRO A 242 11.06 26.46 -4.03
N THR A 243 10.05 27.32 -3.92
CA THR A 243 8.64 26.94 -4.12
C THR A 243 8.02 27.80 -5.22
N PRO A 244 7.64 27.24 -6.39
CA PRO A 244 7.77 25.84 -6.78
C PRO A 244 9.21 25.43 -7.07
N LEU A 245 9.52 24.15 -6.86
CA LEU A 245 10.80 23.58 -7.26
C LEU A 245 10.82 23.46 -8.80
N ASP A 246 11.54 24.36 -9.47
CA ASP A 246 11.65 24.34 -10.93
C ASP A 246 12.72 23.34 -11.43
N ASN A 247 12.65 23.01 -12.73
CA ASN A 247 13.55 22.03 -13.33
C ASN A 247 14.99 22.56 -13.51
N ASN A 248 15.18 23.88 -13.63
CA ASN A 248 16.50 24.48 -13.77
C ASN A 248 17.28 24.33 -12.46
N PHE A 249 16.62 24.58 -11.33
CA PHE A 249 17.19 24.35 -10.01
C PHE A 249 17.64 22.91 -9.78
N VAL A 250 16.78 21.94 -10.12
CA VAL A 250 17.12 20.51 -10.03
C VAL A 250 18.28 20.15 -10.96
N HIS A 251 18.34 20.75 -12.15
CA HIS A 251 19.44 20.55 -13.08
C HIS A 251 20.76 21.09 -12.52
N ALA A 252 20.76 22.31 -11.99
CA ALA A 252 21.91 22.93 -11.34
C ALA A 252 22.41 22.09 -10.15
N LEU A 253 21.51 21.59 -9.30
CA LEU A 253 21.84 20.67 -8.20
C LEU A 253 22.50 19.40 -8.71
N ARG A 254 21.94 18.76 -9.74
CA ARG A 254 22.51 17.54 -10.33
C ARG A 254 23.89 17.83 -10.91
N GLU A 255 24.06 18.96 -11.59
CA GLU A 255 25.31 19.34 -12.23
C GLU A 255 26.43 19.52 -11.19
N VAL A 256 26.22 20.35 -10.17
CA VAL A 256 27.25 20.62 -9.16
C VAL A 256 27.60 19.39 -8.33
N LEU A 257 26.60 18.55 -8.01
CA LEU A 257 26.77 17.31 -7.24
C LEU A 257 27.24 16.12 -8.09
N SER A 258 27.42 16.28 -9.41
CA SER A 258 27.89 15.19 -10.29
C SER A 258 29.40 14.92 -10.20
N GLY A 259 30.15 15.79 -9.51
CA GLY A 259 31.61 15.78 -9.46
C GLY A 259 32.22 16.36 -10.73
N LEU A 260 32.02 17.67 -10.94
CA LEU A 260 32.51 18.38 -12.12
C LEU A 260 34.05 18.33 -12.21
N VAL A 261 34.56 18.26 -13.44
CA VAL A 261 35.99 18.25 -13.74
C VAL A 261 36.36 19.53 -14.47
N LYS A 262 37.16 20.38 -13.82
CA LYS A 262 37.74 21.57 -14.46
C LYS A 262 38.83 21.15 -15.44
N VAL A 263 38.74 21.60 -16.68
CA VAL A 263 39.81 21.52 -17.67
C VAL A 263 40.21 22.93 -18.06
N SER A 264 41.42 23.33 -17.68
CA SER A 264 41.94 24.65 -18.01
C SER A 264 42.56 24.68 -19.41
N VAL A 265 42.28 25.72 -20.18
CA VAL A 265 42.86 25.98 -21.51
C VAL A 265 43.45 27.38 -21.52
N THR A 266 44.74 27.50 -21.84
CA THR A 266 45.36 28.82 -22.03
C THR A 266 45.24 29.27 -23.49
N THR A 267 45.34 30.59 -23.70
CA THR A 267 45.42 31.15 -25.06
C THR A 267 46.63 30.64 -25.84
N GLN A 268 47.76 30.38 -25.17
CA GLN A 268 48.97 29.84 -25.80
C GLN A 268 48.78 28.41 -26.27
N ASP A 269 48.17 27.55 -25.45
CA ASP A 269 47.91 26.15 -25.81
C ASP A 269 46.94 26.06 -26.98
N LEU A 270 45.88 26.88 -26.95
CA LEU A 270 44.92 26.97 -28.03
C LEU A 270 45.57 27.46 -29.33
N GLN A 271 46.41 28.49 -29.26
CA GLN A 271 47.18 28.96 -30.42
C GLN A 271 48.13 27.87 -30.93
N GLY A 272 48.79 27.12 -30.04
CA GLY A 272 49.66 26.01 -30.40
C GLY A 272 48.91 24.90 -31.13
N ALA A 273 47.76 24.49 -30.60
CA ALA A 273 46.91 23.46 -31.19
C ALA A 273 46.33 23.85 -32.56
N LEU A 274 46.03 25.14 -32.76
CA LEU A 274 45.46 25.64 -34.00
C LEU A 274 46.53 26.02 -35.05
N ARG A 275 47.80 26.18 -34.68
CA ARG A 275 48.88 26.54 -35.61
C ARG A 275 49.03 25.50 -36.72
N ALA A 276 49.10 25.99 -37.95
CA ALA A 276 49.40 25.16 -39.10
C ALA A 276 50.89 24.90 -39.21
N VAL A 277 51.26 23.62 -39.30
CA VAL A 277 52.65 23.18 -39.49
C VAL A 277 53.13 23.55 -40.90
N ASP A 278 52.25 23.53 -41.91
CA ASP A 278 52.60 23.71 -43.33
C ASP A 278 51.62 24.65 -44.08
N GLY A 279 51.56 25.94 -43.71
CA GLY A 279 50.83 26.97 -44.48
C GLY A 279 49.39 27.25 -44.03
N PRO A 280 48.57 28.00 -44.79
CA PRO A 280 47.21 28.38 -44.36
C PRO A 280 46.27 27.16 -44.28
N ALA A 281 45.47 27.08 -43.22
CA ALA A 281 44.52 25.99 -43.00
C ALA A 281 43.10 26.33 -43.50
N SER A 282 42.39 25.33 -44.03
CA SER A 282 40.98 25.45 -44.39
C SER A 282 40.08 25.48 -43.13
N PRO A 283 38.83 26.00 -43.23
CA PRO A 283 37.90 25.98 -42.10
C PRO A 283 37.61 24.59 -41.54
N VAL A 284 37.59 23.56 -42.39
CA VAL A 284 37.37 22.16 -41.98
C VAL A 284 38.55 21.65 -41.16
N GLU A 285 39.78 21.94 -41.59
CA GLU A 285 40.98 21.55 -40.86
C GLU A 285 41.09 22.26 -39.51
N MET A 286 40.71 23.55 -39.44
CA MET A 286 40.70 24.29 -38.17
C MET A 286 39.71 23.70 -37.16
N LYS A 287 38.49 23.36 -37.60
CA LYS A 287 37.49 22.69 -36.75
C LYS A 287 37.99 21.33 -36.25
N ARG A 288 38.52 20.50 -37.16
CA ARG A 288 39.05 19.17 -36.82
C ARG A 288 40.15 19.25 -35.76
N ARG A 289 41.08 20.19 -35.89
CA ARG A 289 42.16 20.37 -34.91
C ARG A 289 41.67 20.84 -33.56
N PHE A 290 40.69 21.75 -33.54
CA PHE A 290 40.05 22.16 -32.31
C PHE A 290 39.38 20.97 -31.62
N GLU A 291 38.61 20.17 -32.36
CA GLU A 291 37.99 18.95 -31.84
C GLU A 291 39.02 17.95 -31.31
N GLU A 292 40.10 17.66 -32.06
CA GLU A 292 41.20 16.77 -31.65
C GLU A 292 41.86 17.26 -30.35
N TYR A 293 42.11 18.57 -30.23
CA TYR A 293 42.67 19.18 -29.03
C TYR A 293 41.72 19.04 -27.83
N ILE A 294 40.45 19.42 -27.97
CA ILE A 294 39.45 19.27 -26.91
C ILE A 294 39.33 17.79 -26.49
N ASN A 295 39.23 16.87 -27.43
CA ASN A 295 39.17 15.43 -27.16
C ASN A 295 40.41 14.92 -26.44
N SER A 296 41.59 15.48 -26.72
CA SER A 296 42.82 15.11 -26.01
C SER A 296 42.81 15.53 -24.54
N LEU A 297 42.25 16.71 -24.24
CA LEU A 297 42.15 17.24 -22.88
C LEU A 297 41.07 16.58 -22.04
N THR A 298 39.97 16.16 -22.68
CA THR A 298 38.84 15.52 -22.01
C THR A 298 38.92 13.99 -22.01
N LYS A 299 40.00 13.43 -22.56
CA LYS A 299 40.19 11.98 -22.69
C LYS A 299 40.11 11.28 -21.33
N GLY A 300 39.23 10.28 -21.25
CA GLY A 300 39.04 9.48 -20.03
C GLY A 300 38.09 10.12 -19.00
N ASN A 301 37.60 11.32 -19.24
CA ASN A 301 36.55 11.95 -18.44
C ASN A 301 35.18 11.74 -19.09
N ASP A 302 34.13 11.76 -18.26
CA ASP A 302 32.75 11.83 -18.73
C ASP A 302 32.48 13.24 -19.30
N PRO A 303 32.16 13.39 -20.60
CA PRO A 303 31.89 14.70 -21.20
C PRO A 303 30.79 15.49 -20.49
N ALA A 304 29.83 14.83 -19.84
CA ALA A 304 28.76 15.50 -19.11
C ALA A 304 29.30 16.29 -17.90
N LYS A 305 30.43 15.85 -17.32
CA LYS A 305 31.02 16.41 -16.09
C LYS A 305 32.15 17.42 -16.35
N VAL A 306 32.68 17.48 -17.56
CA VAL A 306 33.80 18.36 -17.89
C VAL A 306 33.34 19.80 -18.10
N ARG A 307 34.02 20.76 -17.47
CA ARG A 307 33.85 22.20 -17.70
C ARG A 307 35.18 22.81 -18.12
N ILE A 308 35.25 23.27 -19.37
CA ILE A 308 36.46 23.88 -19.95
C ILE A 308 36.49 25.36 -19.58
N VAL A 309 37.56 25.80 -18.93
CA VAL A 309 37.75 27.19 -18.48
C VAL A 309 38.93 27.80 -19.20
N MET A 310 38.72 28.97 -19.81
CA MET A 310 39.81 29.73 -20.43
C MET A 310 40.59 30.46 -19.33
N GLU A 311 41.86 30.11 -19.18
CA GLU A 311 42.79 30.80 -18.28
C GLU A 311 43.56 31.86 -19.08
N GLY A 312 43.63 33.06 -18.51
CA GLY A 312 44.28 34.24 -19.10
C GLY A 312 45.79 34.13 -19.12
#